data_AF-A0A7M3ZQE1-F1
#
_entry.id   AF-A0A7M3ZQE1-F1
#
_cell.length_a   1.000
_cell.length_b   1.000
_cell.length_c   1.000
_cell.angle_alpha   90.00
_cell.angle_beta   90.00
_cell.angle_gamma   90.00
#
_symmetry.space_group_name_H-M   'P 1'
#
loop_
_entity.id
_entity.type
_entity.pdbx_description
1 polymer ?
#
loop_
_entity_poly.entity_id
_entity_poly.type
_entity_poly.pdbx_seq_one_letter_code
_entity_poly.pdbx_strand_id
1 'polypeptide(L)'
;MDETTLRAAMAAGSGTNQSATQPSWDTSHKEIPGLDQARPVSTPNMVDKGRFRFEYDPTREAKERREQVQQAILCPACGVALGIPDVRPIKVTCPACLFETTYTN
;
A
#
# COMPACT_ATOMS: atom_id res chain seq x y z
N MET A 1 35.66 -12.94 52.33
CA MET A 1 34.68 -12.76 51.26
C MET A 1 35.18 -13.57 50.09
N ASP A 2 34.66 -14.78 49.93
CA ASP A 2 35.21 -15.81 49.04
C ASP A 2 34.63 -15.66 47.62
N GLU A 3 35.48 -15.75 46.59
CA GLU A 3 35.15 -15.59 45.16
C GLU A 3 34.02 -16.53 44.71
N THR A 4 33.91 -17.69 45.36
CA THR A 4 32.91 -18.72 45.07
C THR A 4 31.49 -18.23 45.41
N THR A 5 31.35 -17.38 46.42
CA THR A 5 30.07 -16.76 46.80
C THR A 5 29.60 -15.74 45.76
N LEU A 6 30.53 -15.05 45.08
CA LEU A 6 30.20 -14.05 44.06
C LEU A 6 29.72 -14.70 42.75
N ARG A 7 30.29 -15.86 42.37
CA ARG A 7 29.83 -16.63 41.19
C ARG A 7 28.46 -17.28 41.39
N ALA A 8 28.16 -17.76 42.60
CA ALA A 8 26.84 -18.33 42.91
C ALA A 8 25.71 -17.31 42.79
N ALA A 9 25.96 -16.04 43.14
CA ALA A 9 24.99 -14.97 43.01
C ALA A 9 24.65 -14.61 41.54
N MET A 10 25.58 -14.80 40.59
CA MET A 10 25.32 -14.53 39.16
C MET A 10 24.61 -15.70 38.44
N ALA A 11 24.71 -16.94 38.95
CA ALA A 11 24.02 -18.10 38.38
C ALA A 11 22.54 -18.18 38.80
N ALA A 12 22.15 -17.52 39.90
CA ALA A 12 20.76 -17.44 40.36
C ALA A 12 19.89 -16.43 39.57
N GLY A 13 20.49 -15.72 38.60
CA GLY A 13 19.83 -14.74 37.76
C GLY A 13 19.42 -15.29 36.39
N SER A 14 18.78 -16.46 36.29
CA SER A 14 18.17 -16.95 35.05
C SER A 14 17.17 -18.06 35.34
N GLY A 15 15.90 -17.70 35.45
CA GLY A 15 14.85 -18.70 35.69
C GLY A 15 13.45 -18.18 35.97
N THR A 16 13.18 -16.88 35.87
CA THR A 16 11.82 -16.45 35.58
C THR A 16 11.67 -16.48 34.06
N ASN A 17 10.95 -17.48 33.56
CA ASN A 17 10.15 -17.34 32.35
C ASN A 17 9.32 -16.07 32.55
N GLN A 18 9.88 -14.94 32.15
CA GLN A 18 9.10 -13.75 31.93
C GLN A 18 8.33 -14.08 30.65
N SER A 19 7.19 -14.76 30.84
CA SER A 19 6.05 -14.53 29.98
C SER A 19 5.88 -13.01 29.97
N ALA A 20 6.46 -12.38 28.96
CA ALA A 20 6.23 -10.99 28.69
C ALA A 20 4.71 -10.89 28.59
N THR A 21 4.08 -10.27 29.58
CA THR A 21 2.70 -9.82 29.48
C THR A 21 2.70 -8.84 28.32
N GLN A 22 2.57 -9.37 27.11
CA GLN A 22 2.19 -8.56 25.97
C GLN A 22 0.85 -7.95 26.39
N PRO A 23 0.68 -6.62 26.34
CA PRO A 23 -0.64 -6.07 26.49
C PRO A 23 -1.53 -6.78 25.46
N SER A 24 -2.56 -7.48 25.92
CA SER A 24 -3.59 -8.06 25.06
C SER A 24 -4.36 -6.88 24.48
N TRP A 25 -3.83 -6.30 23.42
CA TRP A 25 -4.57 -5.37 22.59
C TRP A 25 -5.52 -6.23 21.76
N ASP A 26 -6.62 -6.64 22.37
CA ASP A 26 -7.71 -7.24 21.59
C ASP A 26 -8.32 -6.12 20.73
N THR A 27 -7.82 -5.98 19.51
CA THR A 27 -8.40 -5.07 18.51
C THR A 27 -9.62 -5.66 17.83
N SER A 28 -10.10 -6.84 18.24
CA SER A 28 -11.26 -7.47 17.63
C SER A 28 -12.52 -6.63 17.81
N HIS A 29 -12.58 -5.83 18.89
CA HIS A 29 -13.66 -4.88 19.17
C HIS A 29 -13.31 -3.41 18.89
N LYS A 30 -12.15 -3.14 18.26
CA LYS A 30 -11.79 -1.79 17.85
C LYS A 30 -12.37 -1.51 16.47
N GLU A 31 -13.57 -0.95 16.46
CA GLU A 31 -14.18 -0.45 15.23
C GLU A 31 -13.32 0.70 14.70
N ILE A 32 -12.69 0.50 13.54
CA ILE A 32 -11.94 1.54 12.84
C ILE A 32 -12.97 2.32 12.01
N PRO A 33 -13.28 3.59 12.36
CA PRO A 33 -14.23 4.37 11.59
C PRO A 33 -13.74 4.51 10.14
N GLY A 34 -14.55 4.07 9.18
CA GLY A 34 -14.24 4.16 7.75
C GLY A 34 -13.56 2.94 7.12
N LEU A 35 -13.38 1.84 7.85
CA LEU A 35 -12.87 0.60 7.24
C LEU A 35 -13.88 -0.03 6.26
N ASP A 36 -15.18 0.15 6.47
CA ASP A 36 -16.22 -0.26 5.50
C ASP A 36 -16.18 0.57 4.21
N GLN A 37 -15.78 1.84 4.33
CA GLN A 37 -15.60 2.78 3.21
C GLN A 37 -14.25 2.62 2.51
N ALA A 38 -13.34 1.78 3.04
CA ALA A 38 -12.07 1.52 2.42
C ALA A 38 -12.31 0.78 1.10
N ARG A 39 -12.21 1.50 0.00
CA ARG A 39 -12.38 0.93 -1.34
C ARG A 39 -11.31 -0.15 -1.55
N PRO A 40 -11.69 -1.36 -2.02
CA PRO A 40 -10.71 -2.39 -2.30
C PRO A 40 -9.76 -1.88 -3.37
N VAL A 41 -8.46 -2.20 -3.23
CA VAL A 41 -7.40 -1.81 -4.19
C VAL A 41 -7.73 -2.24 -5.63
N SER A 42 -8.56 -3.27 -5.78
CA SER A 42 -9.07 -3.77 -7.06
C SER A 42 -10.02 -2.79 -7.79
N THR A 43 -10.61 -1.82 -7.08
CA THR A 43 -11.43 -0.77 -7.70
C THR A 43 -10.62 0.51 -7.88
N PRO A 44 -10.34 0.96 -9.13
CA PRO A 44 -9.56 2.16 -9.32
C PRO A 44 -10.33 3.40 -8.86
N ASN A 45 -9.59 4.36 -8.32
CA ASN A 45 -10.15 5.67 -8.00
C ASN A 45 -10.24 6.52 -9.28
N MET A 46 -11.42 6.55 -9.90
CA MET A 46 -11.68 7.31 -11.12
C MET A 46 -11.60 8.82 -10.85
N VAL A 47 -10.93 9.54 -11.74
CA VAL A 47 -10.86 10.99 -11.74
C VAL A 47 -11.37 11.56 -13.05
N ASP A 48 -11.82 12.80 -13.01
CA ASP A 48 -12.28 13.51 -14.20
C ASP A 48 -11.18 13.58 -15.27
N LYS A 49 -11.50 13.14 -16.48
CA LYS A 49 -10.55 13.08 -17.59
C LYS A 49 -10.03 14.46 -17.99
N GLY A 50 -10.83 15.53 -17.83
CA GLY A 50 -10.42 16.90 -18.13
C GLY A 50 -9.38 17.46 -17.15
N ARG A 51 -9.29 16.88 -15.94
CA ARG A 51 -8.25 17.18 -14.96
C ARG A 51 -6.94 16.44 -15.24
N PHE A 52 -6.99 15.32 -15.97
CA PHE A 52 -5.79 14.60 -16.38
C PHE A 52 -5.07 15.34 -17.52
N ARG A 53 -3.82 15.74 -17.25
CA ARG A 53 -2.98 16.44 -18.22
C ARG A 53 -1.95 15.47 -18.76
N PHE A 54 -1.98 15.26 -20.06
CA PHE A 54 -0.92 14.56 -20.76
C PHE A 54 0.25 15.52 -20.98
N GLU A 55 1.46 14.98 -20.93
CA GLU A 55 2.63 15.72 -21.40
C GLU A 55 2.43 16.08 -22.87
N TYR A 56 2.71 17.34 -23.20
CA TYR A 56 2.59 17.82 -24.57
C TYR A 56 3.72 17.21 -25.39
N ASP A 57 3.32 16.36 -26.31
CA ASP A 57 4.17 15.66 -27.26
C ASP A 57 3.44 15.69 -28.62
N PRO A 58 4.03 16.34 -29.64
CA PRO A 58 3.40 16.55 -30.94
C PRO A 58 3.52 15.35 -31.89
N THR A 59 4.14 14.24 -31.46
CA THR A 59 4.26 13.05 -32.30
C THR A 59 2.91 12.37 -32.51
N ARG A 60 2.77 11.68 -33.65
CA ARG A 60 1.55 10.92 -33.96
C ARG A 60 1.31 9.81 -32.94
N GLU A 61 2.37 9.14 -32.50
CA GLU A 61 2.31 8.08 -31.50
C GLU A 61 1.78 8.57 -30.14
N ALA A 62 2.16 9.77 -29.72
CA ALA A 62 1.61 10.36 -28.50
C ALA A 62 0.12 10.67 -28.65
N LYS A 63 -0.33 11.11 -29.83
CA LYS A 63 -1.75 11.30 -30.12
C LYS A 63 -2.52 9.98 -30.00
N GLU A 64 -2.03 8.92 -30.63
CA GLU A 64 -2.65 7.58 -30.58
C GLU A 64 -2.76 7.05 -29.15
N ARG A 65 -1.70 7.24 -28.32
CA ARG A 65 -1.75 6.87 -26.89
C ARG A 65 -2.80 7.66 -26.12
N ARG A 66 -2.94 8.96 -26.37
CA ARG A 66 -3.99 9.79 -25.75
C ARG A 66 -5.39 9.37 -26.18
N GLU A 67 -5.56 8.95 -27.43
CA GLU A 67 -6.83 8.43 -27.98
C GLU A 67 -7.24 7.11 -27.32
N GLN A 68 -6.28 6.24 -26.99
CA GLN A 68 -6.52 4.99 -26.27
C GLN A 68 -6.89 5.19 -24.79
N VAL A 69 -6.56 6.34 -24.19
CA VAL A 69 -6.95 6.65 -22.82
C VAL A 69 -8.42 7.07 -22.78
N GLN A 70 -9.25 6.21 -22.21
CA GLN A 70 -10.68 6.48 -22.03
C GLN A 70 -11.01 7.01 -20.64
N GLN A 71 -10.26 6.58 -19.62
CA GLN A 71 -10.46 6.94 -18.22
C GLN A 71 -9.17 7.46 -17.60
N ALA A 72 -9.32 8.26 -16.54
CA ALA A 72 -8.21 8.65 -15.69
C ALA A 72 -8.44 8.07 -14.29
N ILE A 73 -7.39 7.51 -13.69
CA ILE A 73 -7.43 6.91 -12.35
C ILE A 73 -6.28 7.42 -11.49
N LEU A 74 -6.38 7.33 -10.16
CA LEU A 74 -5.23 7.57 -9.29
C LEU A 74 -4.47 6.26 -9.01
N CYS A 75 -3.15 6.32 -9.03
CA CYS A 75 -2.31 5.25 -8.53
C CYS A 75 -2.58 5.05 -7.02
N PRO A 76 -2.89 3.83 -6.55
CA PRO A 76 -3.17 3.59 -5.13
C PRO A 76 -1.91 3.75 -4.25
N ALA A 77 -0.71 3.65 -4.83
CA ALA A 77 0.55 3.75 -4.08
C ALA A 77 1.05 5.20 -3.92
N CYS A 78 0.96 6.02 -4.97
CA CYS A 78 1.53 7.38 -4.95
C CYS A 78 0.51 8.50 -5.27
N GLY A 79 -0.73 8.17 -5.61
CA GLY A 79 -1.78 9.15 -5.89
C GLY A 79 -1.61 9.92 -7.20
N VAL A 80 -0.64 9.58 -8.05
CA VAL A 80 -0.51 10.21 -9.37
C VAL A 80 -1.67 9.80 -10.27
N ALA A 81 -2.18 10.74 -11.07
CA ALA A 81 -3.19 10.44 -12.06
C ALA A 81 -2.56 9.66 -13.24
N LEU A 82 -3.26 8.64 -13.72
CA LEU A 82 -2.86 7.75 -14.81
C LEU A 82 -4.01 7.61 -15.79
N GLY A 83 -3.71 7.80 -17.07
CA GLY A 83 -4.65 7.52 -18.15
C GLY A 83 -4.66 6.04 -18.48
N ILE A 84 -5.82 5.39 -18.41
CA ILE A 84 -5.99 3.97 -18.72
C ILE A 84 -7.11 3.76 -19.74
N PRO A 85 -7.02 2.72 -20.58
CA PRO A 85 -8.14 2.30 -21.41
C PRO A 85 -9.24 1.65 -20.53
N ASP A 86 -10.50 1.71 -21.00
CA ASP A 86 -11.66 1.12 -20.31
C ASP A 86 -11.75 -0.41 -20.47
N VAL A 87 -10.93 -1.00 -21.35
CA VAL A 87 -10.87 -2.45 -21.51
C VAL A 87 -10.30 -3.09 -20.24
N ARG A 88 -10.99 -4.11 -19.71
CA ARG A 88 -10.57 -4.96 -18.59
C ARG A 88 -10.50 -6.41 -19.09
N PRO A 89 -9.66 -7.30 -18.54
CA PRO A 89 -8.67 -7.09 -17.48
C PRO A 89 -7.39 -6.43 -18.01
N ILE A 90 -6.84 -5.48 -17.26
CA ILE A 90 -5.58 -4.79 -17.63
C ILE A 90 -4.58 -4.77 -16.49
N LYS A 91 -3.32 -4.92 -16.89
CA LYS A 91 -2.16 -4.69 -16.05
C LYS A 91 -1.69 -3.25 -16.22
N VAL A 92 -1.73 -2.47 -15.14
CA VAL A 92 -1.33 -1.07 -15.13
C VAL A 92 -0.07 -0.94 -14.28
N THR A 93 0.97 -0.33 -14.85
CA THR A 93 2.20 0.01 -14.15
C THR A 93 2.33 1.52 -14.07
N CYS A 94 2.45 2.04 -12.85
CA CYS A 94 2.63 3.47 -12.62
C CYS A 94 4.05 3.92 -13.03
N PRO A 95 4.22 4.86 -13.96
CA PRO A 95 5.54 5.37 -14.35
C PRO A 95 6.24 6.18 -13.25
N ALA A 96 5.50 6.72 -12.28
CA ALA A 96 6.08 7.54 -11.22
C ALA A 96 6.68 6.73 -10.06
N CYS A 97 6.11 5.58 -9.73
CA CYS A 97 6.53 4.77 -8.56
C CYS A 97 6.74 3.29 -8.88
N LEU A 98 6.57 2.87 -10.14
CA LEU A 98 6.70 1.48 -10.61
C LEU A 98 5.72 0.51 -9.94
N PHE A 99 4.68 1.01 -9.27
CA PHE A 99 3.66 0.18 -8.68
C PHE A 99 2.83 -0.51 -9.76
N GLU A 100 2.68 -1.82 -9.61
CA GLU A 100 1.99 -2.68 -10.56
C GLU A 100 0.66 -3.13 -9.96
N THR A 101 -0.41 -2.96 -10.71
CA THR A 101 -1.76 -3.34 -10.28
C THR A 101 -2.56 -3.88 -11.45
N THR A 102 -3.41 -4.86 -11.16
CA THR A 102 -4.28 -5.48 -12.16
C THR A 102 -5.71 -5.13 -11.83
N TYR A 103 -6.39 -4.46 -12.77
CA TYR A 103 -7.80 -4.14 -12.64
C TYR A 103 -8.61 -5.17 -13.44
N THR A 104 -9.49 -5.90 -12.74
CA THR A 104 -10.24 -7.04 -13.29
C THR A 104 -11.75 -6.80 -13.38
N ASN A 105 -12.26 -5.62 -13.03
CA ASN A 105 -13.67 -5.24 -13.20
C ASN A 105 -13.82 -3.71 -13.28
#